data_AF-A0A5K0Z5I4-F1
#
_entry.id   AF-A0A5K0Z5I4-F1
#
_cell.length_a   1.000
_cell.length_b   1.000
_cell.length_c   1.000
_cell.angle_alpha   90.00
_cell.angle_beta   90.00
_cell.angle_gamma   90.00
#
_symmetry.space_group_name_H-M   'P 1'
#
loop_
_entity.id
_entity.type
_entity.pdbx_description
1 polymer ?
#
loop_
_entity_poly.entity_id
_entity_poly.type
_entity_poly.pdbx_seq_one_letter_code
_entity_poly.pdbx_strand_id
1 'polypeptide(L)' 'SLLRLKEPAVLLRCRKADVELVESVLPSAKQEYAEKMKVHAPDIIIDSQVYLPPAPSHHNEHGPS' A
#
# COMPACT_ATOMS: atom_id res chain seq x y z
N SER A 1 -6.16 -4.66 4.86
CA SER A 1 -5.39 -5.83 5.33
C SER A 1 -4.85 -6.61 4.14
N LEU A 2 -3.61 -7.09 4.23
CA LEU A 2 -2.90 -7.83 3.16
C LEU A 2 -3.55 -9.18 2.81
N LEU A 3 -4.54 -9.62 3.59
CA LEU A 3 -5.26 -10.90 3.49
C LEU A 3 -5.78 -11.28 2.09
N ARG A 4 -6.00 -10.30 1.21
CA ARG A 4 -6.50 -10.55 -0.14
C ARG A 4 -5.41 -11.00 -1.12
N LEU A 5 -4.14 -10.67 -0.85
CA LEU A 5 -3.00 -11.13 -1.61
C LEU A 5 -2.55 -12.46 -1.00
N LYS A 6 -2.91 -13.59 -1.64
CA LYS A 6 -2.42 -14.92 -1.27
C LYS A 6 -1.03 -15.20 -1.89
N GLU A 7 -0.22 -14.16 -2.01
CA GLU A 7 1.07 -14.21 -2.67
C GLU A 7 2.20 -14.10 -1.63
N PRO A 8 3.27 -14.89 -1.78
CA PRO A 8 4.38 -14.91 -0.81
C PRO A 8 5.24 -13.64 -0.88
N ALA A 9 5.19 -12.92 -2.00
CA ALA A 9 5.89 -11.66 -2.21
C ALA A 9 5.00 -10.69 -2.99
N VAL A 10 5.01 -9.42 -2.61
CA VAL A 10 4.16 -8.38 -3.22
C VAL A 10 4.98 -7.13 -3.53
N LEU A 11 4.77 -6.55 -4.71
CA LEU A 11 5.23 -5.21 -5.05
C LEU A 11 4.14 -4.19 -4.68
N LEU A 12 4.43 -3.32 -3.73
CA LEU A 12 3.50 -2.30 -3.24
C LEU A 12 3.76 -0.96 -3.92
N ARG A 13 2.77 -0.46 -4.65
CA ARG A 13 2.81 0.88 -5.24
C ARG A 13 1.94 1.84 -4.44
N CYS A 14 2.54 2.92 -3.94
CA CYS A 14 1.85 3.98 -3.22
C CYS A 14 2.15 5.36 -3.84
N ARG A 15 1.53 6.42 -3.32
CA ARG A 15 1.90 7.78 -3.70
C ARG A 15 3.23 8.13 -3.04
N LYS A 16 3.99 9.02 -3.69
CA LYS A 16 5.28 9.47 -3.16
C LYS A 16 5.18 10.08 -1.74
N ALA A 17 4.10 10.80 -1.46
CA ALA A 17 3.86 11.40 -0.14
C ALA A 17 3.57 10.37 0.97
N ASP A 18 3.13 9.16 0.60
CA ASP A 18 2.72 8.12 1.54
C ASP A 18 3.86 7.13 1.85
N VAL A 19 5.03 7.25 1.20
CA VAL A 19 6.13 6.27 1.30
C VAL A 19 6.57 6.09 2.75
N GLU A 20 6.91 7.18 3.45
CA GLU A 20 7.38 7.13 4.84
C GLU A 20 6.33 6.52 5.78
N LEU A 21 5.06 6.88 5.57
CA LEU A 21 3.95 6.32 6.33
C LEU A 21 3.86 4.81 6.08
N VAL A 22 3.87 4.39 4.82
CA VAL A 22 3.79 2.98 4.42
C VAL A 22 4.96 2.18 5.01
N GLU A 23 6.19 2.70 4.94
CA GLU A 23 7.37 2.07 5.55
C GLU A 23 7.19 1.86 7.06
N SER A 24 6.63 2.85 7.77
CA SER A 24 6.41 2.74 9.22
C SER A 24 5.39 1.66 9.61
N VAL A 25 4.35 1.44 8.79
CA VAL A 25 3.26 0.50 9.10
C VAL A 25 3.48 -0.91 8.56
N LEU A 26 4.38 -1.07 7.59
CA LEU A 26 4.66 -2.36 6.94
C LEU A 26 5.03 -3.49 7.93
N PRO A 27 5.89 -3.28 8.94
CA PRO A 27 6.25 -4.34 9.89
C PRO A 27 5.04 -4.88 10.65
N SER A 28 4.19 -3.99 11.16
CA SER A 28 2.97 -4.37 11.87
C SER A 28 1.97 -5.08 10.95
N ALA A 29 1.79 -4.58 9.73
CA ALA A 29 0.89 -5.18 8.75
C ALA A 29 1.33 -6.59 8.31
N LYS A 30 2.64 -6.82 8.13
CA LYS A 30 3.21 -8.14 7.81
C LYS A 30 2.93 -9.15 8.94
N GLN A 31 3.12 -8.73 10.19
CA GLN A 31 2.85 -9.58 11.35
C GLN A 31 1.36 -9.93 11.46
N GLU A 32 0.47 -8.95 11.33
CA GLU A 32 -0.99 -9.18 11.39
C GLU A 32 -1.45 -10.18 10.31
N TYR A 33 -0.88 -10.11 9.11
CA TYR A 33 -1.17 -11.07 8.05
C TYR A 33 -0.69 -12.49 8.40
N ALA A 34 0.56 -12.61 8.86
CA ALA A 34 1.15 -13.90 9.23
C ALA A 34 0.35 -14.60 10.32
N GLU A 35 -0.05 -13.85 11.36
CA GLU A 35 -0.87 -14.35 12.46
C GLU A 35 -2.26 -14.82 11.99
N LYS A 36 -2.94 -14.02 11.17
CA LYS A 36 -4.30 -14.34 10.70
C LYS A 36 -4.32 -15.52 9.73
N MET A 37 -3.32 -15.63 8.87
CA MET A 37 -3.25 -16.69 7.86
C MET A 37 -2.48 -17.93 8.34
N LYS A 38 -1.79 -17.85 9.49
CA LYS A 38 -0.85 -18.88 10.00
C LYS A 38 0.23 -19.24 8.96
N VAL A 39 0.70 -18.24 8.23
CA VAL A 39 1.75 -18.36 7.21
C VAL A 39 2.94 -17.50 7.58
N HIS A 40 4.06 -17.69 6.88
CA HIS A 40 5.22 -16.81 7.02
C HIS A 40 4.87 -15.37 6.61
N ALA A 41 5.55 -14.40 7.23
CA ALA A 41 5.39 -13.00 6.85
C ALA A 41 5.78 -12.81 5.37
N PRO A 42 4.93 -12.16 4.55
CA PRO A 42 5.21 -11.98 3.14
C PRO A 42 6.35 -11.00 2.93
N ASP A 43 7.10 -11.20 1.86
CA ASP A 43 8.04 -10.18 1.41
C ASP A 43 7.27 -9.04 0.73
N ILE A 44 7.57 -7.80 1.09
CA ILE A 44 6.88 -6.63 0.55
C ILE A 44 7.93 -5.62 0.18
N ILE A 45 7.96 -5.28 -1.10
CA ILE A 45 8.89 -4.34 -1.71
C ILE A 45 8.07 -3.12 -2.14
N ILE A 46 8.48 -1.93 -1.71
CA ILE A 46 7.85 -0.69 -2.19
C ILE A 46 8.46 -0.33 -3.54
N ASP A 47 7.60 -0.10 -4.54
CA ASP A 47 8.02 0.39 -5.85
C ASP A 47 8.46 1.86 -5.74
N SER A 48 9.77 2.08 -5.78
CA SER A 48 10.38 3.42 -5.73
C SER A 48 10.59 4.04 -7.13
N GLN A 49 10.27 3.31 -8.20
CA GLN A 49 10.44 3.77 -9.58
C GLN A 49 9.13 4.34 -10.15
N VAL A 50 8.00 3.75 -9.78
CA VAL A 50 6.68 4.15 -10.26
C VAL A 50 5.78 4.44 -9.08
N TYR A 51 5.40 5.70 -8.90
CA TYR A 51 4.46 6.13 -7.86
C TYR A 51 3.04 6.27 -8.41
N LEU A 52 2.03 6.12 -7.54
CA LEU A 52 0.65 6.46 -7.87
C LEU A 52 0.51 7.98 -8.10
N PRO A 53 -0.45 8.40 -8.94
CA PRO A 53 -0.73 9.81 -9.13
C PRO A 53 -1.11 10.48 -7.80
N PRO A 54 -0.78 11.77 -7.63
CA PRO A 54 -1.18 12.53 -6.44
C PRO A 54 -2.70 12.59 -6.33
N ALA A 55 -3.20 12.98 -5.15
CA ALA A 55 -4.62 13.22 -4.98
C ALA A 55 -5.11 14.25 -6.02
N PRO A 56 -6.31 14.05 -6.60
CA PRO A 56 -6.90 15.07 -7.46
C PRO A 56 -7.02 16.38 -6.69
N SER A 57 -6.63 17.49 -7.31
CA SER A 57 -6.85 18.82 -6.73
C SER A 57 -8.35 19.13 -6.76
N HIS A 58 -8.88 19.75 -5.71
CA HIS A 58 -10.28 20.21 -5.56
C HIS A 58 -10.73 21.25 -6.62
N HIS A 59 -10.03 21.40 -7.73
CA HIS A 59 -10.31 22.44 -8.72
C HIS A 59 -11.44 22.08 -9.70
N ASN A 60 -12.06 20.90 -9.61
CA ASN A 60 -13.12 20.48 -10.54
C ASN A 60 -14.27 19.73 -9.84
N GLU A 61 -14.80 20.24 -8.72
CA GLU A 61 -16.02 19.69 -8.10
C GLU A 61 -17.33 20.34 -8.60
N HIS A 62 -17.28 21.26 -9.57
CA HIS A 62 -18.49 21.82 -10.19
C HIS A 62 -18.38 21.83 -11.72
N GLY A 63 -18.72 20.70 -12.36
CA GLY A 63 -19.23 20.75 -13.74
C GLY A 63 -20.67 21.28 -13.73
N PRO A 64 -21.14 22.02 -14.76
CA PRO A 64 -22.48 22.59 -14.76
C PRO A 64 -23.54 21.48 -14.73
N SER A 65 -24.49 21.63 -13.80
CA SER A 65 -25.71 20.82 -13.67
C SER A 65 -26.64 20.97 -14.87
#